data_AF-A0A2S9FI00-F1
#
_entry.id   AF-A0A2S9FI00-F1
#
_cell.length_a   1.000
_cell.length_b   1.000
_cell.length_c   1.000
_cell.angle_alpha   90.00
_cell.angle_beta   90.00
_cell.angle_gamma   90.00
#
_symmetry.space_group_name_H-M   'P 1'
#
loop_
_entity.id
_entity.type
_entity.pdbx_description
1 polymer ?
#
loop_
_entity_poly.entity_id
_entity_poly.type
_entity_poly.pdbx_seq_one_letter_code
_entity_poly.pdbx_strand_id
1 'polypeptide(L)'
;RQAIEAWISSGEARSALMLSWIRDVPSLGAPARGLQRDAMESFIDMVGTLGATDEFRAAGVGPVSRRRIIMLLGGLRELTAITVEEGGSMSDVTDEAVDASIALLSPHGH
;
A
#
# COMPACT_ATOMS: atom_id res chain seq x y z
N ARG A 1 -5.21 6.59 8.33
CA ARG A 1 -3.96 6.91 9.05
C ARG A 1 -3.28 5.66 9.60
N GLN A 2 -3.75 5.07 10.71
CA GLN A 2 -3.08 3.93 11.38
C GLN A 2 -2.67 2.76 10.45
N ALA A 3 -3.53 2.37 9.50
CA ALA A 3 -3.18 1.32 8.55
C ALA A 3 -1.98 1.66 7.65
N ILE A 4 -1.85 2.93 7.25
CA ILE A 4 -0.75 3.43 6.43
C ILE A 4 0.52 3.53 7.28
N GLU A 5 0.43 4.05 8.50
CA GLU A 5 1.56 4.08 9.44
C GLU A 5 2.09 2.67 9.74
N ALA A 6 1.20 1.69 9.91
CA ALA A 6 1.57 0.29 10.10
C ALA A 6 2.25 -0.32 8.86
N TRP A 7 1.77 -0.01 7.66
CA TRP A 7 2.43 -0.41 6.40
C TRP A 7 3.87 0.13 6.35
N ILE A 8 4.02 1.43 6.61
CA ILE A 8 5.29 2.13 6.53
C ILE A 8 6.26 1.60 7.59
N SER A 9 5.82 1.44 8.84
CA SER A 9 6.63 0.88 9.93
C SER A 9 7.10 -0.55 9.63
N SER A 10 6.22 -1.39 9.06
CA SER A 10 6.57 -2.76 8.65
C SER A 10 7.65 -2.77 7.55
N GLY A 11 7.58 -1.80 6.64
CA GLY A 11 8.58 -1.60 5.59
C GLY A 11 9.91 -1.08 6.10
N GLU A 12 9.87 -0.08 6.96
CA GLU A 12 11.06 0.53 7.54
C GLU A 12 11.89 -0.48 8.33
N ALA A 13 11.24 -1.33 9.13
CA ALA A 13 11.91 -2.36 9.92
C ALA A 13 12.75 -3.34 9.07
N ARG A 14 12.43 -3.47 7.77
CA ARG A 14 13.06 -4.41 6.83
C ARG A 14 13.20 -3.80 5.44
N SER A 15 13.68 -2.56 5.36
CA SER A 15 13.69 -1.75 4.12
C SER A 15 14.36 -2.46 2.94
N ALA A 16 15.54 -3.07 3.14
CA ALA A 16 16.24 -3.81 2.08
C ALA A 16 15.45 -5.03 1.58
N LEU A 17 14.77 -5.76 2.47
CA LEU A 17 13.93 -6.90 2.08
C LEU A 17 12.67 -6.43 1.37
N MET A 18 12.05 -5.34 1.83
CA MET A 18 10.88 -4.76 1.17
C MET A 18 11.23 -4.23 -0.22
N LEU A 19 12.39 -3.58 -0.38
CA LEU A 19 12.88 -3.10 -1.67
C LEU A 19 13.13 -4.28 -2.63
N SER A 20 13.82 -5.32 -2.16
CA SER A 20 14.06 -6.53 -2.97
C SER A 20 12.75 -7.22 -3.37
N TRP A 21 11.75 -7.27 -2.49
CA TRP A 21 10.41 -7.74 -2.83
C TRP A 21 9.74 -6.92 -3.94
N ILE A 22 9.95 -5.60 -3.95
CA ILE A 22 9.35 -4.71 -4.94
C ILE A 22 10.06 -4.81 -6.29
N ARG A 23 11.39 -4.77 -6.31
CA ARG A 23 12.22 -4.67 -7.53
C ARG A 23 12.71 -6.01 -8.04
N ASP A 24 13.27 -6.85 -7.18
CA ASP A 24 14.01 -8.06 -7.60
C ASP A 24 13.10 -9.26 -7.80
N VAL A 25 12.23 -9.57 -6.84
CA VAL A 25 11.34 -10.74 -6.86
C VAL A 25 10.53 -10.88 -8.17
N PRO A 26 9.92 -9.83 -8.76
CA PRO A 26 9.23 -9.97 -10.05
C PRO A 26 10.13 -10.40 -11.22
N SER A 27 11.45 -10.19 -11.12
CA SER A 27 12.43 -10.55 -12.14
C SER A 27 12.96 -11.99 -12.02
N LEU A 28 12.75 -12.66 -10.87
CA LEU A 28 13.26 -14.01 -10.59
C LEU A 28 12.47 -15.16 -11.27
N GLY A 29 11.75 -14.85 -12.35
CA GLY A 29 10.98 -15.83 -13.13
C GLY A 29 9.52 -15.99 -12.68
N ALA A 30 8.80 -16.90 -13.37
CA ALA A 30 7.36 -17.05 -13.22
C ALA A 30 6.90 -17.44 -11.80
N PRO A 31 7.57 -18.35 -11.05
CA PRO A 31 7.15 -18.71 -9.70
C PRO A 31 7.24 -17.54 -8.72
N ALA A 32 8.35 -16.79 -8.74
CA ALA A 32 8.56 -15.63 -7.87
C ALA A 32 7.54 -14.51 -8.17
N ARG A 33 7.26 -14.28 -9.46
CA ARG A 33 6.20 -13.36 -9.87
C ARG A 33 4.80 -13.83 -9.44
N GLY A 34 4.55 -15.14 -9.43
CA GLY A 34 3.34 -15.74 -8.88
C GLY A 34 3.17 -15.42 -7.41
N LEU A 35 4.18 -15.75 -6.60
CA LEU A 35 4.20 -15.44 -5.17
C LEU A 35 3.95 -13.94 -4.90
N GLN A 36 4.60 -13.06 -5.68
CA GLN A 36 4.40 -11.62 -5.53
C GLN A 36 2.96 -11.20 -5.80
N ARG A 37 2.34 -11.73 -6.85
CA ARG A 37 0.93 -11.44 -7.17
C ARG A 37 0.00 -11.97 -6.10
N ASP A 38 0.17 -13.21 -5.65
CA ASP A 38 -0.72 -13.84 -4.67
C ASP A 38 -0.71 -13.09 -3.33
N ALA A 39 0.46 -12.62 -2.91
CA ALA A 39 0.60 -11.77 -1.74
C ALA A 39 -0.09 -10.41 -1.93
N MET A 40 0.07 -9.77 -3.10
CA MET A 40 -0.63 -8.51 -3.39
C MET A 40 -2.15 -8.68 -3.48
N GLU A 41 -2.63 -9.77 -4.06
CA GLU A 41 -4.03 -10.14 -4.10
C GLU A 41 -4.62 -10.28 -2.68
N SER A 42 -3.90 -10.98 -1.81
CA SER A 42 -4.30 -11.13 -0.40
C SER A 42 -4.40 -9.77 0.32
N PHE A 43 -3.49 -8.83 0.03
CA PHE A 43 -3.57 -7.46 0.55
C PHE A 43 -4.74 -6.68 -0.01
N ILE A 44 -5.00 -6.77 -1.32
CA ILE A 44 -6.13 -6.10 -1.97
C ILE A 44 -7.45 -6.57 -1.36
N ASP A 45 -7.61 -7.88 -1.18
CA ASP A 45 -8.81 -8.48 -0.62
C ASP A 45 -8.99 -8.12 0.86
N MET A 46 -7.90 -8.07 1.64
CA MET A 46 -7.92 -7.60 3.03
C MET A 46 -8.41 -6.14 3.11
N VAL A 47 -7.84 -5.24 2.32
CA VAL A 47 -8.26 -3.82 2.29
C VAL A 47 -9.69 -3.68 1.80
N GLY A 48 -10.10 -4.47 0.81
CA GLY A 48 -11.47 -4.49 0.31
C GLY A 48 -12.47 -4.94 1.38
N THR A 49 -12.11 -5.96 2.15
CA THR A 49 -12.92 -6.48 3.26
C THR A 49 -13.05 -5.44 4.38
N LEU A 50 -11.95 -4.78 4.76
CA LEU A 50 -11.97 -3.71 5.76
C LEU A 50 -12.80 -2.50 5.30
N GLY A 51 -12.68 -2.12 4.01
CA GLY A 51 -13.48 -1.03 3.44
C GLY A 51 -14.97 -1.35 3.30
N ALA A 52 -15.37 -2.62 3.43
CA ALA A 52 -16.77 -3.03 3.39
C ALA A 52 -17.47 -2.98 4.77
N THR A 53 -16.71 -2.84 5.87
CA THR A 53 -17.28 -2.80 7.22
C THR A 53 -18.07 -1.52 7.47
N ASP A 54 -18.99 -1.56 8.44
CA ASP A 54 -19.87 -0.43 8.77
C ASP A 54 -19.09 0.77 9.33
N GLU A 55 -17.96 0.53 10.01
CA GLU A 55 -17.09 1.55 10.58
C GLU A 55 -16.40 2.39 9.50
N PHE A 56 -15.92 1.75 8.42
CA PHE A 56 -15.31 2.45 7.28
C PHE A 56 -16.36 3.28 6.54
N ARG A 57 -17.56 2.73 6.36
CA ARG A 57 -18.69 3.43 5.76
C ARG A 57 -19.11 4.65 6.60
N ALA A 58 -19.15 4.51 7.92
CA ALA A 58 -19.47 5.58 8.86
C ALA A 58 -18.38 6.67 8.90
N ALA A 59 -17.11 6.32 8.67
CA ALA A 59 -16.01 7.26 8.51
C ALA A 59 -16.01 7.99 7.14
N GLY A 60 -17.07 7.79 6.35
CA GLY A 60 -17.17 8.36 5.01
C GLY A 60 -16.25 7.68 4.01
N VAL A 61 -15.57 6.57 4.33
CA VAL A 61 -14.85 5.80 3.32
C VAL A 61 -15.89 4.94 2.61
N GLY A 62 -16.35 5.40 1.44
CA GLY A 62 -17.32 4.65 0.64
C GLY A 62 -16.77 3.28 0.23
N PRO A 63 -17.58 2.40 -0.40
CA PRO A 63 -17.05 1.16 -0.94
C PRO A 63 -15.92 1.47 -1.93
N VAL A 64 -14.69 1.13 -1.54
CA VAL A 64 -13.49 1.42 -2.31
C VAL A 64 -13.40 0.43 -3.45
N SER A 65 -13.42 0.91 -4.70
CA SER A 65 -13.25 0.01 -5.83
C SER A 65 -11.90 -0.71 -5.76
N ARG A 66 -11.89 -1.98 -6.15
CA ARG A 66 -10.65 -2.78 -6.24
C ARG A 66 -9.53 -2.07 -7.01
N ARG A 67 -9.86 -1.38 -8.11
CA ARG A 67 -8.88 -0.60 -8.90
C ARG A 67 -8.25 0.53 -8.09
N ARG A 68 -9.02 1.18 -7.22
CA ARG A 68 -8.53 2.24 -6.34
C ARG A 68 -7.63 1.69 -5.22
N ILE A 69 -7.93 0.50 -4.71
CA ILE A 69 -7.04 -0.23 -3.79
C ILE A 69 -5.71 -0.58 -4.48
N ILE A 70 -5.76 -1.05 -5.74
CA ILE A 70 -4.55 -1.33 -6.53
C ILE A 70 -3.71 -0.06 -6.72
N MET A 71 -4.34 1.09 -7.04
CA MET A 71 -3.63 2.36 -7.15
C MET A 71 -2.96 2.77 -5.83
N LEU A 72 -3.67 2.63 -4.70
CA LEU A 72 -3.14 2.91 -3.37
C LEU A 72 -1.88 2.06 -3.08
N LEU A 73 -1.99 0.74 -3.23
CA LEU A 73 -0.87 -0.18 -2.96
C LEU A 73 0.29 0.05 -3.92
N GLY A 74 0.01 0.35 -5.20
CA GLY A 74 1.02 0.69 -6.19
C GLY A 74 1.79 1.95 -5.79
N GLY A 75 1.08 3.01 -5.41
CA GLY A 75 1.70 4.27 -4.97
C GLY A 75 2.54 4.11 -3.70
N LEU A 76 2.03 3.41 -2.69
CA LEU A 76 2.78 3.15 -1.45
C LEU A 76 4.06 2.35 -1.71
N ARG A 77 3.99 1.30 -2.54
CA ARG A 77 5.17 0.52 -2.93
C ARG A 77 6.21 1.35 -3.66
N GLU A 78 5.79 2.21 -4.58
CA GLU A 78 6.73 3.03 -5.35
C GLU A 78 7.38 4.10 -4.47
N LEU A 79 6.60 4.79 -3.62
CA LEU A 79 7.12 5.75 -2.66
C LEU A 79 8.12 5.10 -1.69
N THR A 80 7.79 3.92 -1.17
CA THR A 80 8.69 3.06 -0.38
C THR A 80 9.99 2.76 -1.15
N ALA A 81 9.90 2.32 -2.40
CA ALA A 81 11.08 1.94 -3.17
C ALA A 81 12.01 3.12 -3.41
N ILE A 82 11.47 4.24 -3.91
CA ILE A 82 12.24 5.47 -4.17
C ILE A 82 12.91 5.97 -2.89
N THR A 83 12.16 6.04 -1.78
CA THR A 83 12.71 6.51 -0.49
C THR A 83 13.93 5.69 -0.06
N VAL A 84 13.86 4.36 -0.17
CA VAL A 84 14.97 3.47 0.21
C VAL A 84 16.11 3.54 -0.80
N GLU A 85 15.81 3.61 -2.10
CA GLU A 85 16.80 3.75 -3.18
C GLU A 85 17.62 5.05 -3.05
N GLU A 86 17.00 6.12 -2.56
CA GLU A 86 17.66 7.42 -2.31
C GLU A 86 18.34 7.49 -0.93
N GLY A 87 18.25 6.43 -0.12
CA GLY A 87 18.85 6.37 1.21
C GLY A 87 18.10 7.16 2.30
N GLY A 88 16.84 7.54 2.05
CA GLY A 88 15.97 8.24 2.98
C GLY A 88 15.34 7.33 4.05
N SER A 89 14.70 7.95 5.05
CA SER A 89 13.88 7.24 6.03
C SER A 89 12.42 7.20 5.58
N MET A 90 11.75 6.09 5.84
CA MET A 90 10.32 5.96 5.59
C MET A 90 9.48 6.93 6.44
N SER A 91 10.01 7.34 7.60
CA SER A 91 9.39 8.36 8.43
C SER A 91 9.26 9.71 7.72
N ASP A 92 10.19 10.04 6.80
CA ASP A 92 10.20 11.30 6.06
C ASP A 92 8.99 11.46 5.12
N VAL A 93 8.43 10.35 4.66
CA VAL A 93 7.33 10.32 3.68
C VAL A 93 5.99 9.87 4.28
N THR A 94 5.94 9.66 5.60
CA THR A 94 4.76 9.06 6.27
C THR A 94 3.52 9.92 6.18
N ASP A 95 3.63 11.20 6.49
CA ASP A 95 2.46 12.09 6.49
C ASP A 95 1.91 12.30 5.07
N GLU A 96 2.79 12.48 4.08
CA GLU A 96 2.39 12.60 2.67
C GLU A 96 1.69 11.31 2.19
N ALA A 97 2.23 10.14 2.54
CA ALA A 97 1.60 8.86 2.22
C ALA A 97 0.22 8.72 2.86
N VAL A 98 0.05 9.17 4.11
CA VAL A 98 -1.25 9.17 4.81
C VAL A 98 -2.24 10.08 4.10
N ASP A 99 -1.85 11.31 3.80
CA ASP A 99 -2.73 12.32 3.22
C ASP A 99 -3.15 11.94 1.80
N ALA A 100 -2.21 11.46 0.97
CA ALA A 100 -2.51 10.92 -0.36
C ALA A 100 -3.46 9.71 -0.29
N SER A 101 -3.27 8.82 0.68
CA SER A 101 -4.14 7.67 0.89
C SER A 101 -5.56 8.10 1.27
N ILE A 102 -5.70 9.07 2.17
CA ILE A 102 -7.00 9.62 2.57
C ILE A 102 -7.69 10.28 1.38
N ALA A 103 -6.97 11.14 0.64
CA ALA A 103 -7.51 11.81 -0.54
C ALA A 103 -7.98 10.80 -1.60
N LEU A 104 -7.20 9.75 -1.85
CA LEU A 104 -7.53 8.71 -2.83
C LEU A 104 -8.77 7.91 -2.42
N LEU A 105 -8.91 7.59 -1.13
CA LEU A 105 -9.99 6.76 -0.60
C LEU A 105 -11.27 7.54 -0.28
N SER A 106 -11.19 8.86 -0.16
CA SER A 106 -12.34 9.70 0.13
C SER A 106 -13.40 9.61 -0.99
N PRO A 107 -14.70 9.68 -0.65
CA PRO A 107 -15.77 9.75 -1.63
C PRO A 107 -15.53 10.96 -2.52
N HIS A 108 -15.76 10.77 -3.81
CA HIS A 108 -15.78 11.90 -4.71
C HIS A 108 -17.12 12.57 -4.47
N GLY A 109 -17.12 13.82 -4.00
CA GLY A 109 -18.34 14.60 -3.90
C GLY A 109 -18.99 14.68 -5.28
N HIS A 110 -20.23 14.22 -5.37
CA HIS A 110 -21.13 14.54 -6.48
C HIS A 110 -22.05 15.67 -6.03
#